data_AF-A0A376TYL7-F1
#
_entry.id   AF-A0A376TYL7-F1
#
_cell.length_a   1.000
_cell.length_b   1.000
_cell.length_c   1.000
_cell.angle_alpha   90.00
_cell.angle_beta   90.00
_cell.angle_gamma   90.00
#
_symmetry.space_group_name_H-M   'P 1'
#
loop_
_entity.id
_entity.type
_entity.pdbx_description
1 polymer ?
#
loop_
_entity_poly.entity_id
_entity_poly.type
_entity_poly.pdbx_seq_one_letter_code
_entity_poly.pdbx_strand_id
1 'polypeptide(L)'
;MTLADIDALKPQKIVISPGPCTPDEAGISLDVIRHYAGRLPILGVCLGHQAMAQAFGGKVVRAAKVMHGKTSPLHITVRAYFGGWQIHLP
;
A
#
# COMPACT_ATOMS: atom_id res chain seq x y z
N MET A 1 9.10 11.65 12.10
CA MET A 1 9.53 10.26 11.89
C MET A 1 10.30 10.20 10.58
N THR A 2 11.47 9.61 10.59
CA THR A 2 12.40 9.42 9.47
C THR A 2 12.60 7.93 9.19
N LEU A 3 13.29 7.56 8.12
CA LEU A 3 13.66 6.15 7.88
C LEU A 3 14.58 5.60 8.98
N ALA A 4 15.51 6.42 9.49
CA ALA A 4 16.40 6.03 10.57
C ALA A 4 15.63 5.71 11.86
N ASP A 5 14.57 6.46 12.16
CA ASP A 5 13.70 6.18 13.30
C ASP A 5 13.01 4.82 13.14
N ILE A 6 12.59 4.47 11.93
CA ILE A 6 11.94 3.19 11.64
C ILE A 6 12.94 2.03 11.71
N ASP A 7 14.15 2.20 11.19
CA ASP A 7 15.22 1.21 11.28
C ASP A 7 15.58 0.89 12.74
N ALA A 8 15.61 1.91 13.59
CA ALA A 8 15.87 1.74 15.03
C ALA A 8 14.80 0.90 15.74
N LEU A 9 13.55 0.92 15.26
CA LEU A 9 12.45 0.11 15.79
C LEU A 9 12.54 -1.37 15.40
N LYS A 10 13.36 -1.72 14.39
CA LYS A 10 13.51 -3.09 13.86
C LYS A 10 12.16 -3.79 13.59
N PRO A 11 11.26 -3.19 12.80
CA PRO A 11 9.94 -3.74 12.57
C PRO A 11 10.01 -5.04 11.76
N GLN A 12 9.10 -5.96 12.05
CA GLN A 12 8.92 -7.16 11.22
C GLN A 12 7.99 -6.92 10.03
N LYS A 13 7.10 -5.92 10.13
CA LYS A 13 6.06 -5.58 9.15
C LYS A 13 5.74 -4.09 9.25
N ILE A 14 5.26 -3.50 8.15
CA ILE A 14 4.90 -2.09 8.07
C ILE A 14 3.45 -1.95 7.61
N VAL A 15 2.67 -1.12 8.31
CA VAL A 15 1.33 -0.70 7.87
C VAL A 15 1.35 0.78 7.55
N ILE A 16 0.89 1.15 6.36
CA ILE A 16 0.86 2.53 5.87
C ILE A 16 -0.61 2.93 5.69
N SER A 17 -1.07 3.90 6.50
CA SER A 17 -2.44 4.40 6.45
C SER A 17 -2.51 5.90 6.82
N PRO A 18 -1.85 6.78 6.04
CA PRO A 18 -1.89 8.22 6.29
C PRO A 18 -3.32 8.79 6.17
N GLY A 19 -3.59 9.82 6.99
CA GLY A 19 -4.82 10.62 6.97
C GLY A 19 -4.86 11.61 5.79
N PRO A 20 -5.95 12.37 5.62
CA PRO A 20 -6.40 12.83 4.31
C PRO A 20 -5.41 13.81 3.65
N CYS A 21 -4.85 13.37 2.52
CA CYS A 21 -4.08 14.17 1.56
C CYS A 21 -3.87 13.34 0.29
N THR A 22 -3.06 13.82 -0.66
CA THR A 22 -2.59 13.01 -1.79
C THR A 22 -1.36 12.17 -1.39
N PRO A 23 -0.99 11.10 -2.15
CA PRO A 23 0.22 10.33 -1.83
C PRO A 23 1.50 11.16 -1.77
N ASP A 24 1.61 12.22 -2.59
CA ASP A 24 2.76 13.13 -2.61
C ASP A 24 2.87 13.98 -1.33
N GLU A 25 1.74 14.22 -0.67
CA GLU A 25 1.65 14.98 0.57
C GLU A 25 1.66 14.07 1.81
N ALA A 26 1.76 12.75 1.63
CA ALA A 26 1.67 11.75 2.69
C ALA A 26 2.98 11.58 3.48
N GLY A 27 3.69 12.69 3.74
CA GLY A 27 4.96 12.71 4.46
C GLY A 27 5.97 11.73 3.87
N ILE A 28 6.58 10.89 4.72
CA ILE A 28 7.60 9.92 4.32
C ILE A 28 7.03 8.63 3.69
N SER A 29 5.71 8.54 3.45
CA SER A 29 5.06 7.27 3.05
C SER A 29 5.65 6.69 1.76
N LEU A 30 5.89 7.52 0.74
CA LEU A 30 6.50 7.08 -0.52
C LEU A 30 7.94 6.57 -0.31
N ASP A 31 8.72 7.26 0.54
CA ASP A 31 10.10 6.88 0.85
C ASP A 31 10.15 5.58 1.64
N VAL A 32 9.25 5.39 2.61
CA VAL A 32 9.10 4.13 3.36
C VAL A 32 8.78 2.98 2.41
N ILE A 33 7.83 3.16 1.50
CA ILE A 33 7.46 2.11 0.53
C ILE A 33 8.67 1.76 -0.34
N ARG A 34 9.34 2.75 -0.93
CA ARG A 34 10.50 2.52 -1.80
C ARG A 34 11.67 1.87 -1.05
N HIS A 35 11.91 2.29 0.18
CA HIS A 35 13.04 1.82 0.97
C HIS A 35 12.85 0.37 1.45
N TYR A 36 11.65 0.01 1.92
CA TYR A 36 11.38 -1.30 2.50
C TYR A 36 10.76 -2.31 1.52
N ALA A 37 10.40 -1.89 0.30
CA ALA A 37 9.95 -2.80 -0.75
C ALA A 37 10.94 -3.96 -0.97
N GLY A 38 10.44 -5.19 -0.93
CA GLY A 38 11.25 -6.41 -1.07
C GLY A 38 12.08 -6.76 0.17
N ARG A 39 12.11 -5.92 1.21
CA ARG A 39 12.83 -6.17 2.48
C ARG A 39 11.90 -6.61 3.59
N LEU A 40 10.75 -5.95 3.72
CA LEU A 40 9.73 -6.24 4.73
C LEU A 40 8.35 -6.33 4.08
N PRO A 41 7.42 -7.12 4.65
CA PRO A 41 6.02 -7.07 4.26
C PRO A 41 5.40 -5.69 4.57
N ILE A 42 4.76 -5.08 3.57
CA ILE A 42 4.09 -3.78 3.68
C ILE A 42 2.60 -3.94 3.33
N LEU A 43 1.72 -3.42 4.20
CA LEU A 43 0.29 -3.30 3.94
C LEU A 43 -0.10 -1.82 3.86
N GLY A 44 -0.56 -1.37 2.68
CA GLY A 44 -1.11 -0.03 2.50
C GLY A 44 -2.64 -0.05 2.54
N VAL A 45 -3.23 0.81 3.37
CA VAL A 45 -4.69 0.96 3.53
C VAL A 45 -5.12 2.36 3.11
N CYS A 46 -6.24 2.47 2.38
CA CYS A 46 -6.77 3.74 1.89
C CYS A 46 -5.71 4.53 1.08
N LEU A 47 -5.25 5.67 1.57
CA LEU A 47 -4.19 6.47 0.94
C LEU A 47 -2.86 5.71 0.87
N GLY A 48 -2.60 4.79 1.81
CA GLY A 48 -1.43 3.91 1.73
C GLY A 48 -1.46 2.98 0.53
N HIS A 49 -2.64 2.50 0.11
CA HIS A 49 -2.77 1.71 -1.13
C HIS A 49 -2.45 2.55 -2.37
N GLN A 50 -2.92 3.80 -2.40
CA GLN A 50 -2.62 4.74 -3.47
C GLN A 50 -1.13 5.08 -3.54
N ALA A 51 -0.49 5.32 -2.39
CA ALA A 51 0.94 5.56 -2.29
C ALA A 51 1.76 4.35 -2.77
N MET A 52 1.33 3.12 -2.50
CA MET A 52 1.99 1.93 -3.04
C MET A 52 1.91 1.91 -4.57
N ALA A 53 0.72 2.14 -5.15
CA ALA A 53 0.58 2.19 -6.60
C ALA A 53 1.52 3.25 -7.21
N GLN A 54 1.57 4.45 -6.63
CA GLN A 54 2.41 5.55 -7.12
C GLN A 54 3.91 5.29 -6.95
N ALA A 55 4.34 4.69 -5.83
CA ALA A 55 5.74 4.34 -5.60
C ALA A 55 6.30 3.39 -6.66
N PHE A 56 5.45 2.54 -7.26
CA PHE A 56 5.80 1.61 -8.33
C PHE A 56 5.38 2.10 -9.73
N GLY A 57 5.13 3.40 -9.90
CA GLY A 57 4.87 4.02 -11.21
C GLY A 57 3.41 3.96 -11.69
N GLY A 58 2.49 3.46 -10.86
CA GLY A 58 1.06 3.53 -11.11
C GLY A 58 0.52 4.96 -11.00
N LYS A 59 -0.58 5.25 -11.71
CA LYS A 59 -1.26 6.54 -11.66
C LYS A 59 -2.49 6.45 -10.77
N VAL A 60 -2.53 7.27 -9.73
CA VAL A 60 -3.73 7.45 -8.90
C VAL A 60 -4.57 8.54 -9.54
N VAL A 61 -5.74 8.16 -10.05
CA VAL A 61 -6.64 9.07 -10.77
C VAL A 61 -7.98 9.19 -10.06
N ARG A 62 -8.67 10.30 -10.30
CA ARG A 62 -9.99 10.53 -9.73
C ARG A 62 -11.00 9.53 -10.30
N ALA A 63 -11.72 8.84 -9.43
CA ALA A 63 -12.81 7.97 -9.84
C ALA A 63 -13.95 8.78 -10.49
N ALA A 64 -14.64 8.17 -11.46
CA ALA A 64 -15.77 8.79 -12.13
C ALA A 64 -16.92 9.17 -11.17
N LYS A 65 -17.07 8.42 -10.07
CA LYS A 65 -18.08 8.65 -9.03
C LYS A 65 -17.46 8.54 -7.65
N VAL A 66 -17.75 9.50 -6.79
CA VAL A 66 -17.37 9.46 -5.36
C VAL A 66 -18.38 8.61 -4.60
N MET A 67 -17.88 7.65 -3.82
CA MET A 67 -18.69 6.61 -3.15
C MET A 67 -18.57 6.66 -1.62
N HIS A 68 -18.50 7.86 -1.02
CA HIS A 68 -18.43 8.02 0.43
C HIS A 68 -19.72 7.53 1.13
N GLY A 69 -19.58 6.77 2.21
CA GLY A 69 -20.70 6.25 3.01
C GLY A 69 -21.53 5.15 2.35
N LYS A 70 -21.02 4.51 1.28
CA LYS A 70 -21.72 3.45 0.55
C LYS A 70 -20.93 2.15 0.61
N THR A 71 -21.63 1.04 0.72
CA THR A 71 -21.03 -0.29 0.62
C THR A 71 -20.91 -0.72 -0.85
N SER A 72 -19.93 -1.56 -1.14
CA SER A 72 -19.76 -2.15 -2.47
C SER A 72 -19.17 -3.55 -2.30
N PRO A 73 -19.62 -4.55 -3.09
CA PRO A 73 -18.98 -5.86 -3.11
C PRO A 73 -17.56 -5.72 -3.67
N LEU A 74 -16.59 -6.39 -3.04
CA LEU A 74 -15.21 -6.47 -3.51
C LEU A 74 -14.96 -7.86 -4.07
N HIS A 75 -14.65 -7.95 -5.36
CA HIS A 75 -14.19 -9.20 -5.97
C HIS A 75 -12.66 -9.24 -5.90
N ILE A 76 -12.11 -10.25 -5.23
CA ILE A 76 -10.67 -10.41 -5.03
C ILE A 76 -10.20 -11.61 -5.84
N THR A 77 -9.25 -11.38 -6.75
CA THR A 77 -8.49 -12.48 -7.34
C THR A 77 -7.19 -12.62 -6.56
N VAL A 78 -7.10 -13.66 -5.73
CA VAL A 78 -5.87 -13.94 -5.02
C VAL A 78 -4.92 -14.69 -5.95
N ARG A 79 -3.78 -14.07 -6.26
CA ARG A 79 -2.65 -14.77 -6.88
C ARG A 79 -1.56 -14.92 -5.84
N ALA A 80 -1.47 -16.10 -5.24
CA ALA A 80 -0.33 -16.44 -4.42
C ALA A 80 0.85 -16.78 -5.35
N TYR A 81 1.93 -15.99 -5.29
CA TYR A 81 3.17 -16.32 -6.00
C TYR A 81 4.10 -17.06 -5.03
N PHE A 82 3.96 -18.38 -4.97
CA PHE A 82 4.90 -19.26 -4.28
C PHE A 82 5.69 -20.05 -5.32
N GLY A 83 6.81 -19.53 -5.80
CA GLY A 83 7.84 -20.30 -6.52
C GLY A 83 7.35 -21.33 -7.56
N GLY A 84 6.29 -21.05 -8.33
CA GLY A 84 5.75 -21.94 -9.35
C GLY A 84 4.39 -22.61 -9.06
N TRP A 85 3.82 -22.47 -7.86
CA TRP A 85 2.51 -23.05 -7.53
C TRP A 85 1.40 -22.01 -7.61
N GLN A 86 0.51 -22.16 -8.58
CA GLN A 86 -0.76 -21.42 -8.62
C GLN A 86 -1.77 -22.12 -7.71
N ILE A 87 -2.16 -21.47 -6.61
CA ILE A 87 -3.31 -21.90 -5.82
C ILE A 87 -4.51 -21.12 -6.34
N HIS A 88 -5.46 -21.83 -6.95
CA HIS A 88 -6.79 -21.29 -7.21
C HIS A 88 -7.55 -21.34 -5.88
N LEU A 89 -7.85 -20.18 -5.31
CA LEU A 89 -8.78 -20.10 -4.17
C LEU A 89 -10.20 -20.02 -4.74
N PRO A 90 -11.19 -20.66 -4.09
CA PRO A 90 -12.58 -20.73 -4.57
C PRO A 90 -13.26 -19.36 -4.66
#